data_AF-A0A0A7G1Z9-F1
#
_entry.id   AF-A0A0A7G1Z9-F1
#
_cell.length_a   1.000
_cell.length_b   1.000
_cell.length_c   1.000
_cell.angle_alpha   90.00
_cell.angle_beta   90.00
_cell.angle_gamma   90.00
#
_symmetry.space_group_name_H-M   'P 1'
#
loop_
_entity.id
_entity.type
_entity.pdbx_description
1 polymer ?
#
loop_
_entity_poly.entity_id
_entity_poly.type
_entity_poly.pdbx_seq_one_letter_code
_entity_poly.pdbx_strand_id
1 'polypeptide(L)'
;MKKLKKFIALSLLGISLVAFVGCNKTESPKEVVAEYFEDIKFNAENELVNNAIETENGEEEVFTKETEEALKDLVKKLEYTVGDEKIDGDKATVNVTVKGCNLLELVTNTMNDAMGATVGAMFSNREMDDSEINNIVNKTLLENIKKSKVDERKGTVTLNKRDNKWKISTDDELSKLVLGNVSK
;
A
#
# COMPACT_ATOMS: atom_id res chain seq x y z
N MET A 1 26.13 -46.17 -55.17
CA MET A 1 24.97 -45.35 -54.79
C MET A 1 25.15 -43.95 -55.38
N LYS A 2 24.63 -43.77 -56.60
CA LYS A 2 24.58 -42.48 -57.31
C LYS A 2 23.19 -41.88 -57.05
N LYS A 3 23.15 -40.54 -56.95
CA LYS A 3 21.96 -39.67 -57.03
C LYS A 3 21.15 -39.48 -55.75
N LEU A 4 21.57 -38.50 -54.93
CA LEU A 4 20.67 -37.39 -54.57
C LEU A 4 21.47 -36.12 -54.22
N LYS A 5 22.25 -35.66 -55.19
CA LYS A 5 22.43 -34.22 -55.41
C LYS A 5 21.06 -33.69 -55.82
N LYS A 6 20.34 -33.05 -54.89
CA LYS A 6 19.20 -32.13 -55.11
C LYS A 6 18.58 -31.83 -53.75
N PHE A 7 19.20 -30.92 -53.00
CA PHE A 7 18.54 -29.91 -52.14
C PHE A 7 19.58 -28.87 -51.67
N ILE A 8 20.56 -28.57 -52.54
CA ILE A 8 21.28 -27.29 -52.54
C ILE A 8 20.50 -26.40 -53.50
N ALA A 9 19.42 -25.82 -53.01
CA ALA A 9 18.68 -24.71 -53.62
C ALA A 9 17.59 -24.33 -52.61
N LEU A 10 17.54 -23.05 -52.20
CA LEU A 10 16.66 -22.46 -51.18
C LEU A 10 17.13 -22.77 -49.73
N SER A 11 17.75 -21.88 -48.96
CA SER A 11 17.60 -20.44 -48.88
C SER A 11 18.92 -19.79 -48.44
N LEU A 12 19.41 -18.87 -49.26
CA LEU A 12 20.49 -17.96 -48.98
C LEU A 12 19.92 -16.61 -49.39
N LEU A 13 19.33 -15.87 -48.44
CA LEU A 13 19.07 -14.41 -48.48
C LEU A 13 18.06 -14.04 -47.40
N GLY A 14 18.56 -13.39 -46.35
CA GLY A 14 17.77 -12.88 -45.24
C GLY A 14 18.63 -12.26 -44.15
N ILE A 15 19.62 -11.45 -44.56
CA ILE A 15 20.23 -10.35 -43.80
C ILE A 15 19.13 -9.69 -42.95
N SER A 16 19.24 -9.55 -41.64
CA SER A 16 19.98 -8.46 -41.02
C SER A 16 19.68 -8.42 -39.52
N LEU A 17 20.67 -7.95 -38.76
CA LEU A 17 20.47 -7.07 -37.61
C LEU A 17 19.49 -7.56 -36.54
N VAL A 18 19.94 -8.48 -35.68
CA VAL A 18 19.67 -8.28 -34.25
C VAL A 18 20.72 -7.29 -33.74
N ALA A 19 20.65 -6.06 -34.25
CA ALA A 19 21.27 -4.93 -33.58
C ALA A 19 20.33 -4.56 -32.42
N PHE A 20 20.85 -4.64 -31.21
CA PHE A 20 20.43 -3.87 -30.03
C PHE A 20 18.98 -3.37 -30.02
N VAL A 21 18.13 -4.11 -29.32
CA VAL A 21 17.31 -3.46 -28.29
C VAL A 21 17.81 -3.98 -26.96
N GLY A 22 18.94 -3.43 -26.52
CA GLY A 22 19.13 -3.21 -25.09
C GLY A 22 18.04 -2.23 -24.66
N CYS A 23 16.82 -2.73 -24.46
CA CYS A 23 15.79 -1.99 -23.75
C CYS A 23 16.24 -1.96 -22.28
N ASN A 24 17.14 -1.03 -21.96
CA ASN A 24 17.13 -0.37 -20.66
C ASN A 24 15.81 0.42 -20.56
N LYS A 25 14.66 -0.27 -20.57
CA LYS A 25 13.36 0.34 -20.32
C LYS A 25 13.34 0.62 -18.83
N THR A 26 13.95 1.72 -18.43
CA THR A 26 13.71 2.29 -17.11
C THR A 26 12.21 2.53 -17.02
N GLU A 27 11.56 1.87 -16.06
CA GLU A 27 10.15 2.05 -15.74
C GLU A 27 9.82 3.55 -15.69
N SER A 28 8.66 3.93 -16.23
CA SER A 28 8.13 5.28 -16.09
C SER A 28 7.77 5.56 -14.63
N PRO A 29 7.75 6.84 -14.18
CA PRO A 29 7.24 7.19 -12.86
C PRO A 29 5.86 6.61 -12.58
N LYS A 30 4.97 6.63 -13.58
CA LYS A 30 3.64 6.02 -13.53
C LYS A 30 3.66 4.51 -13.29
N GLU A 31 4.53 3.77 -13.98
CA GLU A 31 4.71 2.32 -13.76
C GLU A 31 5.20 2.05 -12.32
N VAL A 32 6.19 2.80 -11.82
CA VAL A 32 6.70 2.66 -10.44
C VAL A 32 5.64 2.95 -9.39
N VAL A 33 4.79 3.97 -9.61
CA VAL A 33 3.68 4.26 -8.69
C VAL A 33 2.62 3.18 -8.72
N ALA A 34 2.27 2.65 -9.89
CA ALA A 34 1.32 1.54 -9.98
C ALA A 34 1.82 0.30 -9.23
N GLU A 35 3.07 -0.08 -9.42
CA GLU A 35 3.69 -1.21 -8.72
C GLU A 35 3.71 -1.02 -7.20
N TYR A 36 3.98 0.20 -6.72
CA TYR A 36 3.93 0.51 -5.29
C TYR A 36 2.54 0.29 -4.68
N PHE A 37 1.48 0.77 -5.34
CA PHE A 37 0.12 0.56 -4.84
C PHE A 37 -0.36 -0.90 -5.00
N GLU A 38 0.13 -1.63 -6.01
CA GLU A 38 -0.10 -3.08 -6.07
C GLU A 38 0.60 -3.82 -4.93
N ASP A 39 1.85 -3.44 -4.60
CA ASP A 39 2.57 -4.05 -3.49
C ASP A 39 1.83 -3.81 -2.17
N ILE A 40 1.36 -2.59 -1.89
CA ILE A 40 0.52 -2.33 -0.70
C ILE A 40 -0.71 -3.24 -0.65
N LYS A 41 -1.37 -3.44 -1.79
CA LYS A 41 -2.62 -4.21 -1.87
C LYS A 41 -2.40 -5.70 -1.69
N PHE A 42 -1.35 -6.26 -2.31
CA PHE A 42 -1.11 -7.71 -2.35
C PHE A 42 -0.16 -8.19 -1.27
N ASN A 43 0.74 -7.32 -0.81
CA ASN A 43 1.67 -7.58 0.26
C ASN A 43 1.19 -6.84 1.51
N ALA A 44 0.22 -7.43 2.21
CA ALA A 44 -0.22 -6.89 3.51
C ALA A 44 0.87 -6.97 4.61
N GLU A 45 2.03 -7.56 4.30
CA GLU A 45 3.27 -7.49 5.08
C GLU A 45 4.21 -6.37 4.59
N ASN A 46 3.72 -5.47 3.72
CA ASN A 46 4.46 -4.27 3.33
C ASN A 46 4.79 -3.46 4.59
N GLU A 47 6.03 -2.98 4.66
CA GLU A 47 6.57 -2.27 5.82
C GLU A 47 5.70 -1.10 6.28
N LEU A 48 5.05 -0.37 5.37
CA LEU A 48 4.15 0.73 5.75
C LEU A 48 2.88 0.23 6.45
N VAL A 49 2.36 -0.93 6.03
CA VAL A 49 1.17 -1.55 6.61
C VAL A 49 1.51 -2.20 7.93
N ASN A 50 2.62 -2.94 8.00
CA ASN A 50 3.10 -3.53 9.24
C ASN A 50 3.49 -2.46 10.25
N ASN A 51 4.23 -1.41 9.90
CA ASN A 51 4.56 -0.34 10.86
C ASN A 51 3.32 0.45 11.35
N ALA A 52 2.21 0.39 10.61
CA ALA A 52 0.95 1.00 11.03
C ALA A 52 0.09 0.08 11.92
N ILE A 53 0.28 -1.24 11.84
CA ILE A 53 -0.54 -2.25 12.54
C ILE A 53 0.22 -2.88 13.71
N GLU A 54 1.49 -3.19 13.49
CA GLU A 54 2.41 -3.76 14.47
C GLU A 54 2.90 -2.64 15.39
N THR A 55 2.77 -2.86 16.69
CA THR A 55 3.42 -2.03 17.70
C THR A 55 4.87 -2.50 17.81
N GLU A 56 5.81 -1.73 17.26
CA GLU A 56 7.22 -2.05 17.41
C GLU A 56 7.62 -2.02 18.90
N ASN A 57 8.33 -3.07 19.34
CA ASN A 57 9.18 -3.15 20.55
C ASN A 57 8.58 -3.72 21.85
N GLY A 58 8.03 -4.93 21.82
CA GLY A 58 8.00 -5.80 23.00
C GLY A 58 7.06 -5.36 24.13
N GLU A 59 6.13 -4.46 23.85
CA GLU A 59 4.95 -4.21 24.66
C GLU A 59 3.90 -5.30 24.37
N GLU A 60 2.99 -5.56 25.31
CA GLU A 60 1.94 -6.57 25.14
C GLU A 60 1.16 -6.36 23.83
N GLU A 61 0.88 -7.44 23.09
CA GLU A 61 0.10 -7.40 21.84
C GLU A 61 -1.24 -6.68 22.09
N VAL A 62 -1.32 -5.41 21.69
CA VAL A 62 -2.53 -4.58 21.84
C VAL A 62 -3.64 -5.10 20.92
N PHE A 63 -3.28 -5.58 19.73
CA PHE A 63 -4.22 -6.15 18.77
C PHE A 63 -4.15 -7.67 18.77
N THR A 64 -5.33 -8.31 18.77
CA THR A 64 -5.41 -9.74 18.52
C THR A 64 -5.13 -10.03 17.05
N LYS A 65 -4.73 -11.27 16.74
CA LYS A 65 -4.58 -11.74 15.36
C LYS A 65 -5.82 -11.51 14.49
N GLU A 66 -7.02 -11.67 15.05
CA GLU A 66 -8.27 -11.40 14.33
C GLU A 66 -8.36 -9.92 13.91
N THR A 67 -8.00 -9.01 14.80
CA THR A 67 -7.99 -7.57 14.54
C THR A 67 -6.93 -7.20 13.49
N GLU A 68 -5.72 -7.77 13.59
CA GLU A 68 -4.66 -7.56 12.61
C GLU A 68 -5.08 -8.05 11.21
N GLU A 69 -5.64 -9.26 11.12
CA GLU A 69 -6.16 -9.81 9.86
C GLU A 69 -7.27 -8.94 9.28
N ALA A 70 -8.18 -8.42 10.11
CA ALA A 70 -9.24 -7.53 9.68
C ALA A 70 -8.70 -6.19 9.12
N LEU A 71 -7.66 -5.61 9.74
CA LEU A 71 -6.99 -4.41 9.23
C LEU A 71 -6.27 -4.69 7.91
N LYS A 72 -5.53 -5.80 7.82
CA LYS A 72 -4.87 -6.25 6.58
C LYS A 72 -5.88 -6.44 5.45
N ASP A 73 -7.06 -6.98 5.76
CA ASP A 73 -8.14 -7.15 4.78
C ASP A 73 -8.77 -5.84 4.30
N LEU A 74 -8.74 -4.77 5.11
CA LEU A 74 -9.13 -3.43 4.65
C LEU A 74 -8.12 -2.88 3.64
N VAL A 75 -6.81 -3.07 3.88
CA VAL A 75 -5.75 -2.64 2.96
C VAL A 75 -5.84 -3.39 1.62
N LYS A 76 -6.07 -4.71 1.63
CA LYS A 76 -6.26 -5.50 0.40
C LYS A 76 -7.45 -5.04 -0.46
N LYS A 77 -8.43 -4.37 0.15
CA LYS A 77 -9.60 -3.80 -0.55
C LYS A 77 -9.34 -2.42 -1.14
N LEU A 78 -8.15 -1.86 -0.95
CA LEU A 78 -7.76 -0.59 -1.55
C LEU A 78 -7.85 -0.69 -3.09
N GLU A 79 -8.50 0.30 -3.67
CA GLU A 79 -8.51 0.56 -5.10
C GLU A 79 -7.70 1.83 -5.36
N TYR A 80 -6.98 1.86 -6.47
CA TYR A 80 -6.24 3.04 -6.87
C TYR A 80 -6.34 3.25 -8.38
N THR A 81 -6.15 4.49 -8.80
CA THR A 81 -6.10 4.88 -10.20
C THR A 81 -4.94 5.84 -10.39
N VAL A 82 -4.01 5.47 -11.26
CA VAL A 82 -2.85 6.30 -11.58
C VAL A 82 -3.18 7.19 -12.77
N GLY A 83 -3.20 8.49 -12.52
CA GLY A 83 -3.50 9.56 -13.46
C GLY A 83 -2.27 9.99 -14.27
N ASP A 84 -2.20 11.29 -14.52
CA ASP A 84 -1.12 11.91 -15.30
C ASP A 84 0.19 11.95 -14.53
N GLU A 85 1.29 11.87 -15.28
CA GLU A 85 2.64 12.10 -14.78
C GLU A 85 3.23 13.38 -15.38
N LYS A 86 4.06 14.07 -14.60
CA LYS A 86 4.89 15.19 -15.05
C LYS A 86 6.32 14.89 -14.66
N ILE A 87 7.23 15.01 -15.63
CA ILE A 87 8.67 14.80 -15.46
C ILE A 87 9.38 16.13 -15.66
N ASP A 88 10.23 16.50 -14.71
CA ASP A 88 11.08 17.69 -14.72
C ASP A 88 12.50 17.30 -14.29
N GLY A 89 13.34 16.96 -15.28
CA GLY A 89 14.69 16.44 -15.06
C GLY A 89 14.67 15.15 -14.25
N ASP A 90 15.30 15.18 -13.06
CA ASP A 90 15.38 14.05 -12.13
C ASP A 90 14.22 14.03 -11.12
N LYS A 91 13.17 14.82 -11.32
CA LYS A 91 11.96 14.81 -10.49
C LYS A 91 10.75 14.44 -11.32
N ALA A 92 9.83 13.71 -10.72
CA ALA A 92 8.52 13.44 -11.31
C ALA A 92 7.41 13.53 -10.28
N THR A 93 6.21 13.85 -10.74
CA THR A 93 4.99 13.84 -9.94
C THR A 93 3.93 13.04 -10.67
N VAL A 94 3.24 12.16 -9.95
CA VAL A 94 2.18 11.31 -10.51
C VAL A 94 0.91 11.53 -9.70
N ASN A 95 -0.18 11.90 -10.38
CA ASN A 95 -1.47 12.04 -9.72
C ASN A 95 -2.08 10.67 -9.46
N VAL A 96 -2.61 10.45 -8.27
CA VAL A 96 -3.24 9.19 -7.88
C VAL A 96 -4.57 9.47 -7.18
N THR A 97 -5.57 8.68 -7.52
CA THR A 97 -6.81 8.59 -6.75
C THR A 97 -6.83 7.25 -6.02
N VAL A 98 -7.07 7.27 -4.72
CA VAL A 98 -7.19 6.09 -3.86
C VAL A 98 -8.62 6.01 -3.35
N LYS A 99 -9.20 4.82 -3.36
CA LYS A 99 -10.45 4.49 -2.66
C LYS A 99 -10.16 3.37 -1.68
N GLY A 100 -10.38 3.64 -0.40
CA GLY A 100 -10.18 2.65 0.64
C GLY A 100 -10.79 3.13 1.94
N CYS A 101 -10.69 2.34 3.01
CA CYS A 101 -11.00 2.83 4.34
C CYS A 101 -9.97 3.92 4.74
N ASN A 102 -10.43 4.91 5.49
CA ASN A 102 -9.55 5.82 6.22
C ASN A 102 -9.09 5.11 7.52
N LEU A 103 -7.96 4.44 7.46
CA LEU A 103 -7.44 3.65 8.60
C LEU A 103 -7.07 4.55 9.78
N LEU A 104 -6.53 5.74 9.52
CA LEU A 104 -6.13 6.66 10.57
C LEU A 104 -7.33 7.19 11.37
N GLU A 105 -8.40 7.56 10.67
CA GLU A 105 -9.67 7.96 11.30
C GLU A 105 -10.34 6.78 12.01
N LEU A 106 -10.31 5.58 11.43
CA LEU A 106 -10.84 4.36 12.06
C LEU A 106 -10.18 4.06 13.41
N VAL A 107 -8.84 4.07 13.45
CA VAL A 107 -8.08 3.84 14.69
C VAL A 107 -8.34 4.96 15.69
N THR A 108 -8.35 6.21 15.24
CA THR A 108 -8.64 7.38 16.11
C THR A 108 -10.03 7.28 16.75
N ASN A 109 -11.05 6.95 15.97
CA ASN A 109 -12.42 6.78 16.46
C ASN A 109 -12.51 5.61 17.45
N THR A 110 -11.81 4.52 17.16
CA THR A 110 -11.73 3.36 18.06
C THR A 110 -11.13 3.74 19.42
N MET A 111 -10.03 4.50 19.43
CA MET A 111 -9.42 4.96 20.68
C MET A 111 -10.36 5.88 21.46
N ASN A 112 -11.06 6.80 20.79
CA ASN A 112 -12.05 7.67 21.43
C ASN A 112 -13.21 6.88 22.04
N ASP A 113 -13.75 5.91 21.30
CA ASP A 113 -14.86 5.05 21.76
C ASP A 113 -14.43 4.17 22.95
N ALA A 114 -13.24 3.56 22.86
CA ALA A 114 -12.67 2.76 23.94
C ALA A 114 -12.38 3.60 25.20
N MET A 115 -11.87 4.83 25.03
CA MET A 115 -11.67 5.78 26.13
C MET A 115 -13.01 6.16 26.79
N GLY A 116 -14.08 6.35 26.01
CA GLY A 116 -15.42 6.57 26.55
C GLY A 116 -15.91 5.41 27.42
N ALA A 117 -15.65 4.17 27.00
CA ALA A 117 -16.02 2.98 27.75
C ALA A 117 -15.21 2.82 29.06
N THR A 118 -13.91 3.13 29.04
CA THR A 118 -13.06 3.04 30.25
C THR A 118 -13.43 4.10 31.28
N VAL A 119 -13.66 5.35 30.86
CA VAL A 119 -14.15 6.43 31.72
C VAL A 119 -15.47 6.07 32.40
N GLY A 120 -16.40 5.42 31.67
CA GLY A 120 -17.66 4.94 32.23
C GLY A 120 -17.50 3.94 33.39
N ALA A 121 -16.48 3.07 33.34
CA ALA A 121 -16.21 2.12 34.42
C ALA A 121 -15.53 2.77 35.62
N MET A 122 -14.68 3.78 35.41
CA MET A 122 -14.10 4.58 36.50
C MET A 122 -15.20 5.28 37.31
N PHE A 123 -16.23 5.84 36.65
CA PHE A 123 -17.42 6.38 37.34
C PHE A 123 -18.21 5.33 38.14
N SER A 124 -18.06 4.05 37.78
CA SER A 124 -18.63 2.91 38.50
C SER A 124 -17.67 2.36 39.58
N ASN A 125 -16.57 3.06 39.87
CA ASN A 125 -15.54 2.71 40.85
C ASN A 125 -14.91 1.33 40.61
N ARG A 126 -14.83 0.92 39.35
CA ARG A 126 -14.18 -0.31 38.88
C ARG A 126 -12.87 0.07 38.20
N GLU A 127 -11.75 -0.39 38.75
CA GLU A 127 -10.47 -0.38 38.06
C GLU A 127 -10.46 -1.51 37.01
N MET A 128 -9.92 -1.22 35.83
CA MET A 128 -9.66 -2.20 34.78
C MET A 128 -8.17 -2.47 34.69
N ASP A 129 -7.81 -3.71 34.41
CA ASP A 129 -6.45 -4.06 34.03
C ASP A 129 -6.21 -3.87 32.52
N ASP A 130 -4.94 -3.99 32.11
CA ASP A 130 -4.52 -3.78 30.72
C ASP A 130 -5.17 -4.80 29.76
N SER A 131 -5.44 -6.02 30.22
CA SER A 131 -6.09 -7.06 29.42
C SER A 131 -7.56 -6.71 29.13
N GLU A 132 -8.28 -6.20 30.12
CA GLU A 132 -9.64 -5.69 29.93
C GLU A 132 -9.69 -4.51 28.96
N ILE A 133 -8.74 -3.58 29.07
CA ILE A 133 -8.62 -2.43 28.18
C ILE A 133 -8.32 -2.89 26.75
N ASN A 134 -7.35 -3.80 26.56
CA ASN A 134 -7.00 -4.35 25.25
C ASN A 134 -8.20 -5.08 24.61
N ASN A 135 -8.98 -5.82 25.40
CA ASN A 135 -10.20 -6.46 24.89
C ASN A 135 -11.25 -5.42 24.43
N ILE A 136 -11.43 -4.34 25.18
CA ILE A 136 -12.32 -3.23 24.79
C ILE A 136 -11.85 -2.62 23.48
N VAL A 137 -10.56 -2.34 23.34
CA VAL A 137 -9.96 -1.78 22.11
C VAL A 137 -10.22 -2.70 20.92
N ASN A 138 -9.88 -3.99 21.03
CA ASN A 138 -10.06 -4.97 19.95
C ASN A 138 -11.51 -5.10 19.51
N LYS A 139 -12.42 -5.27 20.47
CA LYS A 139 -13.86 -5.38 20.20
C LYS A 139 -14.38 -4.12 19.50
N THR A 140 -14.00 -2.95 20.01
CA THR A 140 -14.41 -1.65 19.45
C THR A 140 -13.87 -1.48 18.04
N LEU A 141 -12.62 -1.88 17.78
CA LEU A 141 -12.02 -1.81 16.45
C LEU A 141 -12.77 -2.71 15.46
N LEU A 142 -13.04 -3.96 15.81
CA LEU A 142 -13.79 -4.89 14.97
C LEU A 142 -15.22 -4.38 14.68
N GLU A 143 -15.87 -3.74 15.65
CA GLU A 143 -17.16 -3.09 15.45
C GLU A 143 -17.07 -1.87 14.51
N ASN A 144 -16.02 -1.06 14.66
CA ASN A 144 -15.81 0.12 13.83
C ASN A 144 -15.38 -0.25 12.40
N ILE A 145 -14.63 -1.33 12.21
CA ILE A 145 -14.32 -1.90 10.88
C ILE A 145 -15.62 -2.25 10.13
N LYS A 146 -16.58 -2.89 10.81
CA LYS A 146 -17.89 -3.24 10.20
C LYS A 146 -18.71 -2.01 9.79
N LYS A 147 -18.52 -0.88 10.46
CA LYS A 147 -19.20 0.41 10.20
C LYS A 147 -18.39 1.33 9.29
N SER A 148 -17.13 0.97 9.02
CA SER A 148 -16.19 1.80 8.28
C SER A 148 -16.70 2.07 6.87
N LYS A 149 -16.41 3.26 6.37
CA LYS A 149 -16.79 3.70 5.04
C LYS A 149 -15.55 3.78 4.17
N VAL A 150 -15.77 3.60 2.88
CA VAL A 150 -14.77 3.89 1.86
C VAL A 150 -14.86 5.37 1.51
N ASP A 151 -13.73 6.05 1.53
CA ASP A 151 -13.55 7.42 1.06
C ASP A 151 -12.64 7.46 -0.18
N GLU A 152 -12.87 8.46 -1.02
CA GLU A 152 -12.02 8.75 -2.18
C GLU A 152 -11.02 9.85 -1.82
N ARG A 153 -9.74 9.56 -1.93
CA ARG A 153 -8.62 10.47 -1.65
C ARG A 153 -7.86 10.73 -2.95
N LYS A 154 -7.51 11.98 -3.20
CA LYS A 154 -6.69 12.38 -4.35
C LYS A 154 -5.41 13.01 -3.85
N GLY A 155 -4.29 12.61 -4.43
CA GLY A 155 -2.98 13.12 -4.06
C GLY A 155 -2.00 13.02 -5.21
N THR A 156 -0.82 13.56 -4.96
CA THR A 156 0.29 13.54 -5.91
C THR A 156 1.46 12.80 -5.26
N VAL A 157 1.94 11.75 -5.91
CA VAL A 157 3.13 11.01 -5.49
C VAL A 157 4.36 11.64 -6.13
N THR A 158 5.36 11.98 -5.32
CA THR A 158 6.61 12.57 -5.79
C THR A 158 7.68 11.50 -5.94
N LEU A 159 8.39 11.50 -7.07
CA LEU A 159 9.51 10.60 -7.33
C LEU A 159 10.78 11.40 -7.64
N ASN A 160 11.91 10.85 -7.22
CA ASN A 160 13.23 11.34 -7.57
C ASN A 160 13.99 10.25 -8.34
N LYS A 161 14.73 10.65 -9.37
CA LYS A 161 15.59 9.74 -10.13
C LYS A 161 16.91 9.57 -9.37
N ARG A 162 17.28 8.32 -9.08
CA ARG A 162 18.56 7.95 -8.46
C ARG A 162 19.12 6.74 -9.20
N ASP A 163 20.40 6.81 -9.59
CA ASP A 163 21.06 5.75 -10.37
C ASP A 163 20.27 5.35 -11.63
N ASN A 164 19.72 6.35 -12.31
CA ASN A 164 18.86 6.22 -13.49
C ASN A 164 17.53 5.46 -13.24
N LYS A 165 17.12 5.23 -11.99
CA LYS A 165 15.84 4.61 -11.62
C LYS A 165 14.96 5.59 -10.86
N TRP A 166 13.65 5.55 -11.07
CA TRP A 166 12.72 6.33 -10.27
C TRP A 166 12.54 5.70 -8.90
N LYS A 167 12.45 6.55 -7.88
CA LYS A 167 12.20 6.15 -6.49
C LYS A 167 11.13 7.07 -5.92
N ILE A 168 10.10 6.46 -5.34
CA ILE A 168 9.06 7.19 -4.61
C ILE A 168 9.69 7.87 -3.40
N SER A 169 9.28 9.11 -3.16
CA SER A 169 9.65 9.86 -1.97
C SER A 169 8.63 9.53 -0.89
N THR A 170 9.09 8.94 0.21
CA THR A 170 8.24 8.70 1.38
C THR A 170 8.07 10.01 2.13
N ASP A 171 6.86 10.55 2.12
CA ASP A 171 6.47 11.77 2.80
C ASP A 171 5.08 11.64 3.43
N ASP A 172 4.70 12.62 4.25
CA ASP A 172 3.40 12.64 4.93
C ASP A 172 2.22 12.60 3.95
N GLU A 173 2.37 13.15 2.75
CA GLU A 173 1.30 13.18 1.75
C GLU A 173 1.08 11.80 1.15
N LEU A 174 2.14 11.03 0.89
CA LEU A 174 2.06 9.63 0.53
C LEU A 174 1.39 8.80 1.62
N SER A 175 1.81 8.97 2.88
CA SER A 175 1.20 8.26 4.01
C SER A 175 -0.29 8.58 4.16
N LYS A 176 -0.68 9.86 4.06
CA LYS A 176 -2.10 10.28 4.11
C LYS A 176 -2.91 9.75 2.93
N LEU A 177 -2.30 9.66 1.75
CA LEU A 177 -2.96 9.13 0.57
C LEU A 177 -3.29 7.65 0.73
N VAL A 178 -2.35 6.87 1.28
CA VAL A 178 -2.51 5.43 1.53
C VAL A 178 -3.41 5.17 2.74
N LEU A 179 -3.03 5.66 3.92
CA LEU A 179 -3.64 5.33 5.21
C LEU A 179 -4.88 6.18 5.55
N GLY A 180 -5.06 7.29 4.83
CA GLY A 180 -6.06 8.30 5.16
C GLY A 180 -5.55 9.36 6.14
N ASN A 181 -6.43 10.25 6.57
CA ASN A 181 -6.11 11.35 7.46
C ASN A 181 -7.15 11.48 8.57
N VAL A 182 -6.80 12.14 9.69
CA VAL A 182 -7.83 12.50 10.67
C VAL A 182 -8.56 13.72 10.14
N SER A 183 -9.87 13.60 9.95
CA SER A 183 -10.76 14.71 9.62
C SER A 183 -10.65 15.78 10.73
N LYS A 184 -10.52 17.06 10.33
CA LYS A 184 -10.48 18.20 11.26
C LYS A 184 -11.86 18.56 11.77
#